data_AF-A0A3M1A5E3-F1
#
_entry.id   AF-A0A3M1A5E3-F1
#
_cell.length_a   1.000
_cell.length_b   1.000
_cell.length_c   1.000
_cell.angle_alpha   90.00
_cell.angle_beta   90.00
_cell.angle_gamma   90.00
#
_symmetry.space_group_name_H-M   'P 1'
#
loop_
_entity.id
_entity.type
_entity.pdbx_description
1 polymer ?
#
loop_
_entity_poly.entity_id
_entity_poly.type
_entity_poly.pdbx_seq_one_letter_code
_entity_poly.pdbx_strand_id
1 'polypeptide(L)'
;MTEPLYRRDAYARRAVTRVAALTPEGAIIPEASIFYPRGGGQPGDSGIIRWEGGQARIADTLKGEAGAVLLVPEEEGAALPAAGAEIEMELDWARRHAHMRVHTALHLLSVV
;
A
#
# COMPACT_ATOMS: atom_id res chain seq x y z
N MET A 1 12.88 -1.89 6.19
CA MET A 1 12.09 -2.98 5.59
C MET A 1 10.69 -2.90 6.15
N THR A 2 9.67 -2.92 5.30
CA THR A 2 8.25 -2.94 5.73
C THR A 2 7.76 -4.38 5.83
N GLU A 3 7.04 -4.74 6.90
CA GLU A 3 6.40 -6.05 7.03
C GLU A 3 5.27 -6.20 6.00
N PRO A 4 5.34 -7.19 5.07
CA PRO A 4 4.37 -7.32 3.99
C PRO A 4 3.13 -8.12 4.43
N LEU A 5 2.20 -7.49 5.13
CA LEU A 5 0.97 -8.13 5.64
C LEU A 5 0.13 -8.78 4.53
N TYR A 6 0.17 -8.23 3.31
CA TYR A 6 -0.49 -8.80 2.13
C TYR A 6 0.01 -10.21 1.75
N ARG A 7 1.17 -10.65 2.24
CA ARG A 7 1.66 -12.04 2.07
C ARG A 7 1.09 -12.99 3.12
N ARG A 8 0.71 -12.47 4.29
CA ARG A 8 0.14 -13.25 5.39
C ARG A 8 -1.35 -13.47 5.21
N ASP A 9 -2.07 -12.42 4.81
CA ASP A 9 -3.49 -12.47 4.49
C ASP A 9 -3.77 -11.58 3.26
N ALA A 10 -3.98 -12.23 2.12
CA ALA A 10 -4.28 -11.55 0.86
C ALA A 10 -5.67 -10.87 0.83
N TYR A 11 -6.56 -11.23 1.76
CA TYR A 11 -7.93 -10.73 1.84
C TYR A 11 -8.13 -9.67 2.93
N ALA A 12 -7.11 -9.40 3.75
CA ALA A 12 -7.12 -8.28 4.68
C ALA A 12 -7.37 -6.96 3.94
N ARG A 13 -8.46 -6.28 4.30
CA ARG A 13 -8.87 -5.00 3.66
C ARG A 13 -8.46 -3.78 4.47
N ARG A 14 -8.25 -3.99 5.77
CA ARG A 14 -7.87 -2.96 6.74
C ARG A 14 -6.81 -3.48 7.68
N ALA A 15 -5.94 -2.59 8.15
CA ALA A 15 -4.92 -2.89 9.15
C ALA A 15 -4.45 -1.60 9.82
N VAL A 16 -3.94 -1.71 11.04
CA VAL A 16 -3.30 -0.60 11.76
C VAL A 16 -1.80 -0.85 11.81
N THR A 17 -1.01 0.21 11.66
CA THR A 17 0.46 0.22 11.72
C THR A 17 0.94 1.58 12.19
N ARG A 18 2.25 1.75 12.38
CA ARG A 18 2.88 3.07 12.51
C ARG A 18 3.61 3.48 11.24
N VAL A 19 3.79 4.79 11.09
CA VAL A 19 4.68 5.39 10.08
C VAL A 19 6.12 5.22 10.53
N ALA A 20 6.93 4.51 9.74
CA ALA A 20 8.36 4.41 9.97
C ALA A 20 9.07 5.70 9.54
N ALA A 21 8.73 6.24 8.37
CA ALA A 21 9.32 7.45 7.81
C ALA A 21 8.47 8.04 6.68
N LEU A 22 8.86 9.21 6.20
CA LEU A 22 8.37 9.81 4.96
C LEU A 22 9.57 10.06 4.02
N THR A 23 9.37 9.93 2.72
CA THR A 23 10.37 10.30 1.73
C THR A 23 10.32 11.81 1.46
N PRO A 24 11.40 12.41 0.91
CA PRO A 24 11.39 13.82 0.50
C PRO A 24 10.28 14.17 -0.50
N GLU A 25 9.85 13.20 -1.31
CA GLU A 25 8.77 13.32 -2.31
C GLU A 25 7.37 13.14 -1.70
N GLY A 26 7.26 12.97 -0.38
CA GLY A 26 5.98 12.84 0.32
C GLY A 26 5.38 11.43 0.35
N ALA A 27 6.13 10.40 -0.06
CA ALA A 27 5.67 9.03 0.10
C ALA A 27 5.78 8.56 1.55
N ILE A 28 4.77 7.83 2.02
CA ILE A 28 4.71 7.34 3.41
C ILE A 28 5.26 5.92 3.46
N ILE A 29 6.15 5.67 4.41
CA ILE A 29 6.75 4.36 4.65
C ILE A 29 6.17 3.80 5.96
N PRO A 30 5.27 2.80 5.92
CA PRO A 30 4.75 2.17 7.12
C PRO A 30 5.70 1.06 7.62
N GLU A 31 5.62 0.74 8.92
CA GLU A 31 6.30 -0.40 9.52
C GLU A 31 5.77 -1.74 8.97
N ALA A 32 4.46 -1.84 8.79
CA ALA A 32 3.77 -2.98 8.17
C ALA A 32 2.75 -2.49 7.13
N SER A 33 2.52 -3.24 6.05
CA SER A 33 1.60 -2.80 4.99
C SER A 33 0.72 -3.91 4.44
N ILE A 34 -0.59 -3.62 4.32
CA ILE A 34 -1.54 -4.41 3.52
C ILE A 34 -1.55 -3.99 2.05
N PHE A 35 -0.96 -2.85 1.69
CA PHE A 35 -0.84 -2.40 0.30
C PHE A 35 0.28 -3.16 -0.41
N TYR A 36 -0.04 -3.74 -1.56
CA TYR A 36 0.90 -4.44 -2.41
C TYR A 36 1.60 -3.38 -3.27
N PRO A 37 2.94 -3.29 -3.20
CA PRO A 37 3.69 -2.40 -4.06
C PRO A 37 3.75 -2.97 -5.48
N ARG A 38 3.59 -2.08 -6.48
CA ARG A 38 3.68 -2.40 -7.90
C ARG A 38 4.83 -3.36 -8.18
N GLY A 39 4.55 -4.42 -8.94
CA GLY A 39 5.57 -5.42 -9.28
C GLY A 39 5.02 -6.66 -9.95
N GLY A 40 5.85 -7.31 -10.76
CA GLY A 40 5.47 -8.52 -11.50
C GLY A 40 4.36 -8.26 -12.53
N GLY A 41 4.33 -7.06 -13.13
CA GLY A 41 3.28 -6.63 -14.06
C GLY A 41 1.98 -6.18 -13.39
N GLN A 42 1.81 -6.39 -12.09
CA GLN A 42 0.63 -5.95 -11.35
C GLN A 42 0.80 -4.49 -10.87
N PRO A 43 -0.18 -3.59 -11.15
CA PRO A 43 -0.19 -2.24 -10.59
C PRO A 43 -0.21 -2.27 -9.07
N GLY A 44 0.36 -1.23 -8.43
CA GLY A 44 0.28 -1.07 -6.99
C GLY A 44 -1.15 -0.80 -6.54
N ASP A 45 -1.42 -1.01 -5.26
CA ASP A 45 -2.75 -0.71 -4.72
C ASP A 45 -2.94 0.78 -4.45
N SER A 46 -4.21 1.16 -4.46
CA SER A 46 -4.72 2.42 -3.93
C SER A 46 -5.62 2.18 -2.73
N GLY A 47 -5.96 3.25 -2.03
CA GLY A 47 -6.79 3.17 -0.84
C GLY A 47 -6.77 4.47 -0.06
N ILE A 48 -7.02 4.37 1.24
CA ILE A 48 -7.05 5.48 2.18
C ILE A 48 -6.18 5.10 3.37
N ILE A 49 -5.46 6.08 3.91
CA ILE A 49 -4.88 6.02 5.25
C ILE A 49 -5.51 7.08 6.14
N ARG A 50 -5.68 6.79 7.43
CA ARG A 50 -6.27 7.70 8.42
C ARG A 50 -5.41 7.74 9.68
N TRP A 51 -5.32 8.90 10.32
CA TRP A 51 -4.58 9.09 11.57
C TRP A 51 -5.21 10.18 12.43
N GLU A 52 -4.68 10.37 13.65
CA GLU A 52 -5.03 11.49 14.51
C GLU A 52 -4.53 12.80 13.88
N GLY A 53 -5.37 13.42 13.04
CA GLY A 53 -5.03 14.64 12.31
C GLY A 53 -5.55 14.68 10.87
N GLY A 54 -6.03 13.56 10.33
CA GLY A 54 -6.67 13.56 9.01
C GLY A 54 -6.67 12.21 8.31
N GLN A 55 -6.86 12.29 7.01
CA GLN A 55 -6.76 11.15 6.11
C GLN A 55 -6.14 11.59 4.78
N ALA A 56 -5.53 10.64 4.07
CA ALA A 56 -5.01 10.84 2.73
C ALA A 56 -5.43 9.68 1.84
N ARG A 57 -5.78 10.00 0.59
CA ARG A 57 -5.96 9.00 -0.45
C ARG A 57 -4.60 8.58 -0.97
N ILE A 58 -4.39 7.29 -1.13
CA ILE A 58 -3.18 6.71 -1.72
C ILE A 58 -3.52 6.32 -3.16
N ALA A 59 -2.85 6.93 -4.13
CA ALA A 59 -3.09 6.71 -5.55
C ALA A 59 -2.37 5.46 -6.09
N ASP A 60 -1.16 5.23 -5.58
CA ASP A 60 -0.34 4.07 -5.94
C ASP A 60 0.57 3.65 -4.79
N THR A 61 1.06 2.42 -4.87
CA THR A 61 2.02 1.87 -3.93
C THR A 61 3.24 1.36 -4.67
N LEU A 62 4.44 1.82 -4.30
CA LEU A 62 5.69 1.50 -4.98
C LEU A 62 6.64 0.72 -4.07
N LYS A 63 7.58 -0.01 -4.69
CA LYS A 63 8.69 -0.62 -3.97
C LYS A 63 9.76 0.44 -3.74
N GLY A 64 10.18 0.60 -2.50
CA GLY A 64 11.36 1.37 -2.14
C GLY A 64 12.58 0.48 -1.91
N GLU A 65 13.68 1.12 -1.56
CA GLU A 65 14.93 0.46 -1.19
C GLU A 65 14.76 -0.46 0.03
N ALA A 66 15.60 -1.50 0.11
CA ALA A 66 15.64 -2.44 1.25
C ALA A 66 14.27 -3.00 1.67
N GLY A 67 13.38 -3.23 0.68
CA GLY A 67 12.05 -3.79 0.90
C GLY A 67 11.07 -2.83 1.60
N ALA A 68 11.30 -1.52 1.52
CA ALA A 68 10.32 -0.52 1.92
C ALA A 68 9.10 -0.55 0.99
N VAL A 69 7.92 -0.30 1.55
CA VAL A 69 6.70 -0.02 0.80
C VAL A 69 6.47 1.48 0.84
N LEU A 70 6.29 2.10 -0.33
CA LEU A 70 6.05 3.53 -0.45
C LEU A 70 4.58 3.75 -0.80
N LEU A 71 3.80 4.31 0.12
CA LEU A 71 2.43 4.74 -0.13
C LEU A 71 2.46 6.15 -0.73
N VAL A 72 2.04 6.31 -1.99
CA VAL A 72 2.09 7.59 -2.70
C VAL A 72 0.74 8.31 -2.54
N PRO A 73 0.68 9.46 -1.85
CA PRO A 73 -0.53 10.25 -1.75
C PRO A 73 -1.04 10.69 -3.13
N GLU A 74 -2.36 10.78 -3.27
CA GLU A 74 -3.01 11.26 -4.50
C GLU A 74 -2.84 12.77 -4.69
N GLU A 75 -2.86 13.52 -3.59
CA GLU A 75 -2.73 14.98 -3.57
C GLU A 75 -1.32 15.39 -3.12
N GLU A 76 -0.64 16.18 -3.96
CA GLU A 76 0.65 16.77 -3.61
C GLU A 76 0.47 17.81 -2.51
N GLY A 77 1.32 17.76 -1.47
CA GLY A 77 1.20 18.65 -0.32
C GLY A 77 0.02 18.35 0.62
N ALA A 78 -0.62 17.19 0.49
CA ALA A 78 -1.59 16.72 1.47
C ALA A 78 -0.98 16.76 2.89
N ALA A 79 -1.81 17.01 3.90
CA ALA A 79 -1.37 16.81 5.28
C ALA A 79 -0.97 15.34 5.45
N LEU A 80 0.25 15.07 5.90
CA LEU A 80 0.77 13.71 6.10
C LEU A 80 0.99 13.43 7.59
N PRO A 81 0.80 12.18 8.03
CA PRO A 81 1.13 11.78 9.39
C PRO A 81 2.64 11.93 9.65
N ALA A 82 3.02 12.29 10.88
CA ALA A 82 4.41 12.31 11.29
C ALA A 82 4.99 10.89 11.41
N ALA A 83 6.33 10.76 11.32
CA ALA A 83 6.99 9.52 11.69
C ALA A 83 6.64 9.12 13.14
N GLY A 84 6.36 7.83 13.35
CA GLY A 84 5.88 7.28 14.62
C GLY A 84 4.37 7.36 14.84
N ALA A 85 3.62 8.13 14.03
CA ALA A 85 2.17 8.21 14.15
C ALA A 85 1.51 6.88 13.78
N GLU A 86 0.44 6.53 14.49
CA GLU A 86 -0.42 5.40 14.15
C GLU A 86 -1.31 5.76 12.95
N ILE A 87 -1.42 4.84 12.00
CA ILE A 87 -2.28 4.97 10.82
C ILE A 87 -3.17 3.73 10.68
N GLU A 88 -4.44 3.94 10.35
CA GLU A 88 -5.33 2.92 9.82
C GLU A 88 -5.27 2.92 8.29
N MET A 89 -4.93 1.79 7.71
CA MET A 89 -4.92 1.53 6.27
C MET A 89 -6.24 0.89 5.84
N GLU A 90 -6.79 1.33 4.71
CA GLU A 90 -7.94 0.72 4.05
C GLU A 90 -7.68 0.64 2.53
N LEU A 91 -7.74 -0.57 1.97
CA LEU A 91 -7.54 -0.78 0.53
C LEU A 91 -8.77 -0.36 -0.28
N ASP A 92 -8.54 0.13 -1.51
CA ASP A 92 -9.54 0.02 -2.57
C ASP A 92 -9.72 -1.46 -2.94
N TRP A 93 -10.67 -2.10 -2.26
CA TRP A 93 -10.89 -3.53 -2.40
C TRP A 93 -11.34 -3.93 -3.80
N ALA A 94 -12.12 -3.10 -4.48
CA ALA A 94 -12.59 -3.41 -5.83
C ALA A 94 -11.40 -3.51 -6.79
N ARG A 95 -10.47 -2.55 -6.72
CA ARG A 95 -9.23 -2.56 -7.50
C ARG A 95 -8.35 -3.75 -7.14
N ARG A 96 -8.06 -3.96 -5.84
CA ARG A 96 -7.21 -5.07 -5.38
C ARG A 96 -7.75 -6.42 -5.83
N HIS A 97 -9.04 -6.67 -5.62
CA HIS A 97 -9.65 -7.95 -5.96
C HIS A 97 -9.69 -8.19 -7.48
N ALA A 98 -9.88 -7.15 -8.29
CA ALA A 98 -9.74 -7.25 -9.74
C ALA A 98 -8.31 -7.66 -10.15
N HIS A 99 -7.28 -7.07 -9.54
CA HIS A 99 -5.90 -7.46 -9.78
C HIS A 99 -5.61 -8.92 -9.39
N MET A 100 -6.10 -9.36 -8.22
CA MET A 100 -5.96 -10.76 -7.80
C MET A 100 -6.55 -11.72 -8.84
N ARG A 101 -7.76 -11.44 -9.33
CA ARG A 101 -8.40 -12.25 -10.38
C ARG A 101 -7.60 -12.29 -11.67
N VAL A 102 -7.10 -11.13 -12.13
CA VAL A 102 -6.27 -11.05 -13.33
C VAL A 102 -4.98 -11.85 -13.16
N HIS A 103 -4.30 -11.68 -12.02
CA HIS A 103 -3.06 -12.41 -11.70
C HIS A 103 -3.29 -13.93 -11.72
N THR A 104 -4.35 -14.41 -11.07
CA THR A 104 -4.71 -15.84 -11.11
C THR A 104 -5.04 -16.30 -12.52
N ALA A 105 -5.79 -15.52 -13.30
CA ALA A 105 -6.12 -15.86 -14.67
C ALA A 105 -4.86 -15.93 -15.57
N LEU A 106 -3.89 -15.04 -15.37
CA LEU A 106 -2.63 -15.08 -16.11
C LEU A 106 -1.85 -16.37 -15.83
N HIS A 107 -1.79 -16.85 -14.59
CA HIS A 107 -1.18 -18.16 -14.30
C HIS A 107 -1.88 -19.32 -15.04
N LEU A 108 -3.21 -19.25 -15.18
CA LEU A 108 -3.99 -20.24 -15.93
C LEU A 108 -3.81 -20.14 -17.45
N LEU A 109 -3.41 -18.98 -17.97
CA LEU A 109 -3.12 -18.78 -19.39
C LEU A 109 -1.67 -19.05 -19.73
N SER A 110 -0.77 -18.87 -18.77
CA SER A 110 0.67 -19.09 -18.92
C SER A 110 1.12 -20.49 -18.56
N VAL A 111 0.20 -21.41 -18.24
CA VAL A 111 0.52 -22.85 -18.20
C VAL A 111 0.86 -23.29 -19.61
N VAL A 112 2.16 -23.18 -19.90
CA VAL A 112 2.90 -23.94 -20.91
C VAL A 112 3.71 -24.98 -20.15
#